data_AF-Q16G73-F1
#
_entry.id   AF-Q16G73-F1
#
_cell.length_a   1.000
_cell.length_b   1.000
_cell.length_c   1.000
_cell.angle_alpha   90.00
_cell.angle_beta   90.00
_cell.angle_gamma   90.00
#
_symmetry.space_group_name_H-M   'P 1'
#
loop_
_entity.id
_entity.type
_entity.pdbx_description
1 polymer ?
#
loop_
_entity_poly.entity_id
_entity_poly.type
_entity_poly.pdbx_seq_one_letter_code
_entity_poly.pdbx_strand_id
1 'polypeptide(L)'
;MGKKYYCDYCKTHIQRDPNIVRKHNEGIPHLRNRADHYETCKDITEIVTENIGKKPCRTVLNSEQCIFGAHCRFSHYTPEQLNRLQRKAQRQQLHRAKRLAGVIEKLESADEISRKFLEQRSQKQVKTSNECTQFWTYTEEQLERTDLPPSLQEIDPTQIDSSSFTEWG
;
A
#
# COMPACT_ATOMS: atom_id res chain seq x y z
N MET A 1 41.17 10.56 2.16
CA MET A 1 40.18 10.17 1.12
C MET A 1 38.80 10.68 1.55
N GLY A 2 38.41 11.89 1.13
CA GLY A 2 37.12 12.48 1.55
C GLY A 2 35.92 11.75 0.96
N LYS A 3 34.82 11.63 1.72
CA LYS A 3 33.55 11.04 1.25
C LYS A 3 33.04 11.85 0.05
N LYS A 4 32.83 11.20 -1.10
CA LYS A 4 32.25 11.82 -2.30
C LYS A 4 30.71 11.70 -2.26
N TYR A 5 30.02 12.68 -2.83
CA TYR A 5 28.58 12.66 -3.08
C TYR A 5 28.32 12.06 -4.46
N TYR A 6 27.33 11.18 -4.60
CA TYR A 6 26.92 10.65 -5.90
C TYR A 6 25.58 11.24 -6.30
N CYS A 7 25.47 11.74 -7.53
CA CYS A 7 24.22 12.24 -8.09
C CYS A 7 23.59 11.18 -9.01
N ASP A 8 22.39 10.71 -8.69
CA ASP A 8 21.70 9.67 -9.47
C ASP A 8 21.30 10.12 -10.88
N TYR A 9 20.94 11.40 -11.05
CA TYR A 9 20.56 11.96 -12.35
C TYR A 9 21.76 12.12 -13.30
N CYS A 10 22.90 12.56 -12.76
CA CYS A 10 24.11 12.79 -13.55
C CYS A 10 25.04 11.56 -13.61
N LYS A 11 24.85 10.59 -12.72
CA LYS A 11 25.69 9.38 -12.57
C LYS A 11 27.16 9.73 -12.34
N THR A 12 27.42 10.82 -11.63
CA THR A 12 28.77 11.33 -11.35
C THR A 12 29.02 11.46 -9.86
N HIS A 13 30.27 11.24 -9.47
CA HIS A 13 30.74 11.47 -8.11
C HIS A 13 31.33 12.89 -8.01
N ILE A 14 30.87 13.64 -7.01
CA ILE A 14 31.21 15.04 -6.75
C ILE A 14 31.78 15.14 -5.33
N GLN A 15 32.54 16.18 -5.04
CA GLN A 15 32.97 16.47 -3.68
C GLN A 15 31.76 16.78 -2.79
N ARG A 16 31.75 16.25 -1.56
CA ARG A 16 30.67 16.43 -0.59
C ARG A 16 30.78 17.78 0.13
N ASP A 17 30.87 18.86 -0.64
CA ASP A 17 30.78 20.24 -0.16
C ASP A 17 29.39 20.78 -0.51
N PRO A 18 28.62 21.33 0.45
CA PRO A 18 27.28 21.85 0.19
C PRO A 18 27.22 22.90 -0.92
N ASN A 19 28.23 23.76 -1.06
CA ASN A 19 28.27 24.76 -2.12
C ASN A 19 28.51 24.13 -3.50
N ILE A 20 29.34 23.09 -3.56
CA ILE A 20 29.58 22.35 -4.81
C ILE A 20 28.34 21.57 -5.21
N VAL A 21 27.67 20.89 -4.26
CA VAL A 21 26.42 20.16 -4.51
C VAL A 21 25.32 21.11 -4.97
N ARG A 22 25.18 22.28 -4.34
CA ARG A 22 24.21 23.30 -4.77
C ARG A 22 24.46 23.76 -6.20
N LYS A 23 25.70 24.15 -6.53
CA LYS A 23 26.08 24.55 -7.90
C LYS A 23 25.84 23.44 -8.92
N HIS A 24 26.07 22.18 -8.53
CA HIS A 24 25.77 21.04 -9.39
C HIS A 24 24.27 20.93 -9.68
N ASN A 25 23.42 21.02 -8.65
CA ASN A 25 21.97 20.90 -8.78
C ASN A 25 21.34 22.05 -9.58
N GLU A 26 21.90 23.26 -9.46
CA GLU A 26 21.51 24.44 -10.23
C GLU A 26 22.07 24.42 -11.67
N GLY A 27 23.00 23.51 -11.96
CA GLY A 27 23.62 23.37 -13.27
C GLY A 27 22.65 22.87 -14.34
N ILE A 28 22.69 23.49 -15.52
CA ILE A 28 21.94 23.09 -16.72
C ILE A 28 22.01 21.56 -17.00
N PRO A 29 23.18 20.87 -16.94
CA PRO A 29 23.21 19.43 -17.21
C PRO A 29 22.40 18.62 -16.19
N HIS A 30 22.44 19.00 -14.91
CA HIS A 30 21.63 18.35 -13.88
C HIS A 30 20.14 18.59 -14.12
N LEU A 31 19.75 19.84 -14.37
CA LEU A 31 18.35 20.19 -14.64
C LEU A 31 17.80 19.45 -15.87
N ARG A 32 18.60 19.32 -16.93
CA ARG A 32 18.26 18.52 -18.12
C ARG A 32 18.04 17.05 -17.77
N ASN A 33 19.03 16.40 -17.17
CA ASN A 33 18.93 14.99 -16.80
C ASN A 33 17.78 14.72 -15.82
N ARG A 34 17.54 15.65 -14.90
CA ARG A 34 16.41 15.58 -13.97
C ARG A 34 15.09 15.63 -14.72
N ALA A 35 14.90 16.57 -15.65
CA ALA A 35 13.68 16.65 -16.45
C ALA A 35 13.49 15.41 -17.34
N ASP A 36 14.55 14.94 -18.00
CA ASP A 36 14.52 13.73 -18.82
C ASP A 36 14.09 12.51 -17.98
N HIS A 37 14.57 12.40 -16.75
CA HIS A 37 14.13 11.35 -15.82
C HIS A 37 12.63 11.47 -15.51
N TYR A 38 12.12 12.65 -15.16
CA TYR A 38 10.70 12.81 -14.86
C TYR A 38 9.80 12.58 -16.08
N GLU A 39 10.24 12.94 -17.29
CA GLU A 39 9.51 12.62 -18.53
C GLU A 39 9.27 11.12 -18.70
N THR A 40 10.22 10.26 -18.31
CA THR A 40 10.03 8.80 -18.36
C THR A 40 9.01 8.28 -17.36
N CYS A 41 8.79 9.02 -16.27
CA CYS A 41 7.88 8.66 -15.19
C CYS A 41 6.49 9.30 -15.32
N LYS A 42 6.26 10.16 -16.32
CA LYS A 42 4.99 10.86 -16.50
C LYS A 42 3.83 9.91 -16.81
N ASP A 43 2.67 10.22 -16.23
CA ASP A 43 1.45 9.49 -16.50
C ASP A 43 0.93 9.79 -17.91
N ILE A 44 0.31 8.79 -18.55
CA ILE A 44 -0.20 8.92 -19.93
C ILE A 44 -1.21 10.07 -20.05
N THR A 45 -2.02 10.29 -19.00
CA THR A 45 -2.97 11.41 -18.93
C THR A 45 -2.26 12.75 -18.96
N GLU A 46 -1.18 12.90 -18.20
CA GLU A 46 -0.40 14.14 -18.11
C GLU A 46 0.26 14.44 -19.47
N ILE A 47 0.90 13.44 -20.08
CA ILE A 47 1.52 13.55 -21.41
C ILE A 47 0.50 14.05 -22.44
N VAL A 48 -0.71 13.49 -22.45
CA VAL A 48 -1.76 13.89 -23.39
C VAL A 48 -2.18 15.33 -23.14
N THR A 49 -2.45 15.72 -21.89
CA THR A 49 -2.89 17.09 -21.55
C THR A 49 -1.85 18.15 -21.92
N GLU A 50 -0.57 17.88 -21.67
CA GLU A 50 0.51 18.81 -22.01
C GLU A 50 0.70 18.97 -23.51
N ASN A 51 0.48 17.91 -24.29
CA ASN A 51 0.81 17.88 -25.72
C ASN A 51 -0.36 18.20 -26.66
N ILE A 52 -1.62 18.09 -26.23
CA ILE A 52 -2.81 18.39 -27.07
C ILE A 52 -2.79 19.83 -27.63
N GLY A 53 -2.35 20.81 -26.83
CA GLY A 53 -2.31 22.22 -27.23
C GLY A 53 -0.99 22.66 -27.89
N LYS A 54 0.02 21.78 -27.93
CA LYS A 54 1.34 22.13 -28.46
C LYS A 54 1.40 21.89 -29.96
N LYS A 55 2.01 22.83 -30.70
CA LYS A 55 2.34 22.62 -32.11
C LYS A 55 3.39 21.49 -32.23
N PRO A 56 3.36 20.66 -33.29
CA PRO A 56 4.33 19.59 -33.47
C PRO A 56 5.75 20.16 -33.69
N CYS A 57 6.75 19.46 -33.14
CA CYS A 57 8.15 19.82 -33.29
C CYS A 57 8.61 19.51 -34.72
N ARG A 58 9.10 20.53 -35.44
CA ARG A 58 9.57 20.39 -36.82
C ARG A 58 10.77 19.43 -36.93
N THR A 59 11.70 19.50 -35.99
CA THR A 59 12.91 18.65 -35.97
C THR A 59 12.55 17.17 -35.85
N VAL A 60 11.65 16.84 -34.92
CA VAL A 60 11.16 15.45 -34.74
C VAL A 60 10.34 15.00 -35.94
N LEU A 61 9.54 15.88 -36.53
CA LEU A 61 8.77 15.57 -37.74
C LEU A 61 9.69 15.26 -38.94
N ASN A 62 10.83 15.95 -39.03
CA ASN A 62 11.86 15.71 -40.04
C ASN A 62 12.76 14.51 -39.69
N SER A 63 12.41 13.70 -38.68
CA SER A 63 13.18 12.53 -38.22
C SER A 63 14.59 12.87 -37.70
N GLU A 64 14.81 14.11 -37.29
CA GLU A 64 16.05 14.54 -36.64
C GLU A 64 15.90 14.50 -35.11
N GLN A 65 17.02 14.28 -34.41
CA GLN A 65 17.02 14.28 -32.96
C GLN A 65 16.87 15.71 -32.43
N CYS A 66 15.83 15.94 -31.62
CA CYS A 66 15.57 17.26 -31.03
C CYS A 66 16.62 17.59 -29.96
N ILE A 67 17.38 18.67 -30.17
CA ILE A 67 18.42 19.17 -29.26
C ILE A 67 17.83 19.64 -27.90
N PHE A 68 16.54 19.98 -27.88
CA PHE A 68 15.85 20.45 -26.68
C PHE A 68 15.33 19.33 -25.77
N GLY A 69 15.24 18.08 -26.27
CA GLY A 69 14.81 16.92 -25.45
C GLY A 69 13.51 17.16 -24.68
N ALA A 70 13.50 16.86 -23.38
CA ALA A 70 12.39 17.10 -22.46
C ALA A 70 11.95 18.58 -22.35
N HIS A 71 12.83 19.53 -22.65
CA HIS A 71 12.56 20.97 -22.52
C HIS A 71 11.96 21.58 -23.79
N CYS A 72 11.63 20.76 -24.79
CA CYS A 72 11.05 21.25 -26.02
C CYS A 72 9.67 21.87 -25.79
N ARG A 73 9.46 23.09 -26.29
CA ARG A 73 8.16 23.78 -26.25
C ARG A 73 7.12 23.13 -27.17
N PHE A 74 7.57 22.35 -28.15
CA PHE A 74 6.74 21.72 -29.16
C PHE A 74 6.49 20.25 -28.84
N SER A 75 5.37 19.71 -29.34
CA SER A 75 5.02 18.30 -29.15
C SER A 75 5.95 17.39 -29.95
N HIS A 76 6.50 16.36 -29.32
CA HIS A 76 7.24 15.29 -30.00
C HIS A 76 6.33 14.15 -30.48
N TYR A 77 5.02 14.29 -30.30
CA TYR A 77 4.03 13.30 -30.70
C TYR A 77 3.31 13.74 -31.97
N THR A 78 3.09 12.79 -32.87
CA THR A 78 2.18 12.98 -33.99
C THR A 78 0.72 12.99 -33.50
N PRO A 79 -0.22 13.61 -34.24
CA PRO A 79 -1.64 13.60 -33.88
C PRO A 79 -2.20 12.19 -33.67
N GLU A 80 -1.77 11.22 -34.47
CA GLU A 80 -2.16 9.81 -34.34
C GLU A 80 -1.65 9.18 -33.04
N GLN A 81 -0.39 9.47 -32.69
CA GLN A 81 0.20 9.00 -31.43
C GLN A 81 -0.52 9.59 -30.23
N LEU A 82 -0.85 10.89 -30.25
CA LEU A 82 -1.64 11.54 -29.19
C LEU A 82 -3.02 10.91 -29.06
N ASN A 83 -3.70 10.65 -30.17
CA ASN A 83 -5.00 9.99 -30.16
C ASN A 83 -4.91 8.58 -29.55
N ARG A 84 -3.86 7.81 -29.90
CA ARG A 84 -3.61 6.49 -29.30
C ARG A 84 -3.36 6.59 -27.80
N LEU A 85 -2.58 7.57 -27.35
CA LEU A 85 -2.32 7.81 -25.92
C LEU A 85 -3.60 8.21 -25.19
N GLN A 86 -4.43 9.06 -25.79
CA GLN A 86 -5.72 9.47 -25.24
C GLN A 86 -6.66 8.26 -25.04
N ARG A 87 -6.76 7.36 -26.03
CA ARG A 87 -7.54 6.12 -25.89
C ARG A 87 -7.00 5.22 -24.78
N LYS A 88 -5.68 5.12 -24.62
CA LYS A 88 -5.05 4.36 -23.53
C LYS A 88 -5.38 4.99 -22.17
N ALA A 89 -5.27 6.31 -22.05
CA ALA A 89 -5.60 7.06 -20.84
C ALA A 89 -7.07 6.84 -20.44
N GLN A 90 -8.01 6.94 -21.38
CA GLN A 90 -9.43 6.68 -21.14
C GLN A 90 -9.67 5.25 -20.65
N ARG A 91 -9.05 4.24 -21.28
CA ARG A 91 -9.16 2.84 -20.84
C ARG A 91 -8.64 2.64 -19.42
N GLN A 92 -7.50 3.25 -19.08
CA GLN A 92 -6.95 3.19 -17.73
C GLN A 92 -7.86 3.87 -16.70
N GLN A 93 -8.44 5.03 -17.04
CA GLN A 93 -9.40 5.72 -16.18
C GLN A 93 -10.67 4.89 -15.96
N LEU A 94 -11.24 4.30 -17.01
CA LEU A 94 -12.39 3.41 -16.89
C LEU A 94 -12.09 2.19 -16.00
N HIS A 95 -10.91 1.58 -16.16
CA HIS A 95 -10.50 0.46 -15.32
C HIS A 95 -10.31 0.88 -13.86
N ARG A 96 -9.68 2.03 -13.61
CA ARG A 96 -9.54 2.61 -12.26
C ARG A 96 -10.92 2.89 -11.64
N ALA A 97 -11.84 3.49 -12.40
CA ALA A 97 -13.21 3.78 -11.96
C ALA A 97 -13.99 2.50 -11.63
N LYS A 98 -13.91 1.47 -12.48
CA LYS A 98 -14.52 0.16 -12.19
C LYS A 98 -13.97 -0.49 -10.92
N ARG A 99 -12.65 -0.42 -10.70
CA ARG A 99 -12.03 -0.92 -9.47
C ARG A 99 -12.52 -0.15 -8.24
N LEU A 100 -12.60 1.17 -8.33
CA LEU A 100 -13.10 2.01 -7.24
C LEU A 100 -14.57 1.70 -6.95
N ALA A 101 -15.41 1.57 -7.98
CA ALA A 101 -16.81 1.20 -7.83
C ALA A 101 -16.96 -0.15 -7.10
N GLY A 102 -16.18 -1.16 -7.48
CA GLY A 102 -16.20 -2.46 -6.78
C GLY A 102 -15.61 -2.42 -5.36
N VAL A 103 -14.77 -1.44 -5.02
CA VAL A 103 -14.33 -1.20 -3.63
C VAL A 103 -15.45 -0.53 -2.84
N ILE A 104 -16.11 0.47 -3.42
CA ILE A 104 -17.23 1.19 -2.80
C ILE A 104 -18.38 0.22 -2.49
N GLU A 105 -18.77 -0.62 -3.45
CA GLU A 105 -19.82 -1.65 -3.27
C GLU A 105 -19.51 -2.60 -2.11
N LYS A 106 -18.23 -3.00 -1.96
CA LYS A 106 -17.78 -3.83 -0.85
C LYS A 106 -17.80 -3.10 0.50
N LEU A 107 -17.47 -1.82 0.50
CA LEU A 107 -17.51 -0.98 1.70
C LEU A 107 -18.95 -0.72 2.14
N GLU A 108 -19.86 -0.46 1.20
CA GLU A 108 -21.30 -0.31 1.47
C GLU A 108 -21.89 -1.61 2.05
N SER A 109 -21.38 -2.76 1.61
CA SER A 109 -21.77 -4.07 2.13
C SER A 109 -20.94 -4.52 3.35
N ALA A 110 -20.04 -3.69 3.89
CA ALA A 110 -19.07 -4.12 4.91
C ALA A 110 -19.75 -4.60 6.20
N ASP A 111 -20.82 -3.93 6.63
CA ASP A 111 -21.56 -4.31 7.84
C ASP A 111 -22.28 -5.66 7.66
N GLU A 112 -22.87 -5.89 6.48
CA GLU A 112 -23.50 -7.16 6.13
C GLU A 112 -22.48 -8.30 6.06
N ILE A 113 -21.32 -8.06 5.45
CA ILE A 113 -20.22 -9.02 5.39
C ILE A 113 -19.71 -9.35 6.81
N SER A 114 -19.55 -8.32 7.65
CA SER A 114 -19.09 -8.48 9.03
C SER A 114 -20.09 -9.27 9.87
N ARG A 115 -21.39 -8.98 9.74
CA ARG A 115 -22.46 -9.74 10.42
C ARG A 115 -22.46 -11.21 10.01
N LYS A 116 -22.45 -11.50 8.70
CA LYS A 116 -22.38 -12.89 8.19
C LYS A 116 -21.14 -13.63 8.67
N PHE A 117 -20.00 -12.96 8.74
CA PHE A 117 -18.76 -13.55 9.26
C PHE A 117 -18.90 -13.90 10.75
N LEU A 118 -19.44 -12.99 11.57
CA LEU A 118 -19.66 -13.22 13.00
C LEU A 118 -20.66 -14.36 13.25
N GLU A 119 -21.76 -14.41 12.48
CA GLU A 119 -22.75 -15.50 12.56
C GLU A 119 -22.16 -16.86 12.20
N GLN A 120 -21.37 -16.96 11.13
CA GLN A 120 -20.71 -18.22 10.78
C GLN A 120 -19.71 -18.67 11.87
N ARG A 121 -19.04 -17.70 12.51
CA ARG A 121 -18.09 -17.99 13.58
C ARG A 121 -18.79 -18.45 14.85
N SER A 122 -19.90 -17.82 15.23
CA SER A 122 -20.69 -18.26 16.40
C SER A 122 -21.27 -19.65 16.19
N GLN A 123 -21.81 -19.95 15.00
CA GLN A 123 -22.32 -21.29 14.67
C GLN A 123 -21.24 -22.37 14.73
N LYS A 124 -20.01 -22.06 14.29
CA LYS A 124 -18.87 -22.97 14.45
C LYS A 124 -18.49 -23.17 15.91
N GLN A 125 -18.48 -22.10 16.72
CA GLN A 125 -18.21 -22.23 18.15
C GLN A 125 -19.25 -23.08 18.87
N VAL A 126 -20.54 -22.93 18.55
CA VAL A 126 -21.62 -23.76 19.13
C VAL A 126 -21.47 -25.24 18.73
N LYS A 127 -21.04 -25.53 17.50
CA LYS A 127 -20.73 -26.91 17.09
C LYS A 127 -19.54 -27.48 17.87
N THR A 128 -18.48 -26.70 18.06
CA THR A 128 -17.31 -27.14 18.83
C THR A 128 -17.55 -27.18 20.35
N SER A 129 -18.45 -26.35 20.89
CA SER A 129 -18.81 -26.37 22.31
C SER A 129 -19.69 -27.58 22.66
N ASN A 130 -20.56 -27.99 21.74
CA ASN A 130 -21.35 -29.22 21.88
C ASN A 130 -20.49 -30.49 21.75
N GLU A 131 -19.29 -30.38 21.17
CA GLU A 131 -18.25 -31.42 21.13
C GLU A 131 -17.10 -31.16 22.12
N CYS A 132 -17.29 -30.26 23.09
CA CYS A 132 -16.31 -30.10 24.18
C CYS A 132 -16.54 -31.22 25.19
N THR A 133 -16.09 -32.43 24.85
CA THR A 133 -15.73 -33.41 25.89
C THR A 133 -14.66 -32.75 26.75
N GLN A 134 -14.95 -32.50 28.02
CA GLN A 134 -13.95 -32.04 28.97
C GLN A 134 -12.72 -32.94 28.83
N PHE A 135 -11.57 -32.34 28.50
CA PHE A 135 -10.31 -33.08 28.30
C PHE A 135 -9.94 -33.91 29.54
N TRP A 136 -10.49 -33.53 30.69
CA TRP A 136 -10.32 -34.20 31.96
C TRP A 136 -11.60 -34.07 32.79
N THR A 137 -12.03 -35.18 33.38
CA THR A 137 -13.18 -35.26 34.30
C THR A 137 -12.72 -35.94 35.59
N TYR A 138 -13.27 -35.53 36.74
CA TYR A 138 -13.06 -36.25 38.00
C TYR A 138 -13.69 -37.66 37.89
N THR A 139 -12.97 -38.66 38.36
CA THR A 139 -13.53 -40.02 38.49
C THR A 139 -14.42 -40.08 39.73
N GLU A 140 -15.48 -40.90 39.72
CA GLU A 140 -16.44 -41.01 40.84
C GLU A 140 -15.72 -41.28 42.19
N GLU A 141 -14.64 -42.06 42.18
CA GLU A 141 -13.81 -42.34 43.36
C GLU A 141 -13.08 -41.10 43.93
N GLN A 142 -12.79 -40.10 43.10
CA GLN A 142 -12.15 -38.86 43.53
C GLN A 142 -13.16 -37.85 44.11
N LEU A 143 -14.40 -37.87 43.63
CA LEU A 143 -15.50 -37.03 44.13
C LEU A 143 -15.90 -37.40 45.57
N GLU A 144 -15.79 -38.67 45.94
CA GLU A 144 -16.17 -39.16 47.29
C GLU A 144 -15.08 -38.94 48.35
N ARG A 145 -13.85 -38.56 47.94
CA ARG A 145 -12.70 -38.42 48.83
C ARG A 145 -12.51 -36.99 49.34
N THR A 146 -12.76 -36.79 50.62
CA THR A 146 -12.59 -35.50 51.32
C THR A 146 -11.17 -35.26 51.86
N ASP A 147 -10.28 -36.25 51.73
CA ASP A 147 -8.91 -36.22 52.25
C ASP A 147 -7.86 -35.74 51.22
N LEU A 148 -8.31 -35.26 50.05
CA LEU A 148 -7.42 -34.78 48.99
C LEU A 148 -6.85 -33.39 49.32
N PRO A 149 -5.58 -33.09 48.97
CA PRO A 149 -5.03 -31.76 49.11
C PRO A 149 -5.82 -30.74 48.26
N PRO A 150 -5.89 -29.45 48.64
CA PRO A 150 -6.74 -28.45 48.00
C PRO A 150 -6.58 -28.34 46.48
N SER A 151 -5.40 -28.67 45.94
CA SER A 151 -5.11 -28.66 44.50
C SER A 151 -5.75 -29.79 43.69
N LEU A 152 -6.32 -30.81 44.36
CA LEU A 152 -6.94 -32.00 43.75
C LEU A 152 -8.43 -32.14 44.09
N GLN A 153 -9.01 -31.21 44.85
CA GLN A 153 -10.45 -31.15 45.13
C GLN A 153 -11.19 -30.45 43.99
N GLU A 154 -12.48 -30.76 43.83
CA GLU A 154 -13.31 -30.04 42.86
C GLU A 154 -13.36 -28.55 43.18
N ILE A 155 -13.20 -27.73 42.14
CA ILE A 155 -13.34 -26.29 42.27
C ILE A 155 -14.83 -25.99 42.42
N ASP A 156 -15.24 -25.53 43.59
CA ASP A 156 -16.60 -25.04 43.80
C ASP A 156 -16.76 -23.66 43.13
N PRO A 157 -17.54 -23.55 42.04
CA PRO A 157 -17.69 -22.28 41.32
C PRO A 157 -18.35 -21.18 42.18
N THR A 158 -19.07 -21.55 43.25
CA THR A 158 -19.71 -20.58 44.14
C THR A 158 -18.72 -19.87 45.06
N GLN A 159 -17.54 -20.44 45.27
CA GLN A 159 -16.45 -19.87 46.08
C GLN A 159 -15.55 -18.92 45.26
N ILE A 160 -15.66 -18.91 43.93
CA ILE A 160 -14.79 -18.11 43.05
C ILE A 160 -15.19 -16.62 43.11
N ASP A 161 -16.48 -16.33 43.22
CA ASP A 161 -17.00 -14.95 43.24
C ASP A 161 -16.89 -14.29 44.64
N SER A 162 -16.58 -15.05 45.69
CA SER A 162 -16.54 -14.56 47.08
C SER A 162 -15.17 -14.02 47.52
N SER A 163 -14.15 -14.07 46.66
CA SER A 163 -12.83 -13.55 47.00
C SER A 163 -12.79 -12.02 46.99
N SER A 164 -12.86 -11.42 48.18
CA SER A 164 -12.47 -10.02 48.40
C SER A 164 -10.97 -9.89 48.18
N PHE A 165 -10.56 -9.47 46.99
CA PHE A 165 -9.17 -9.13 46.74
C PHE A 165 -8.84 -7.85 47.53
N THR A 166 -7.94 -7.96 48.50
CA THR A 166 -7.30 -6.77 49.08
C THR A 166 -6.35 -6.21 48.02
N GLU A 167 -6.41 -4.89 47.78
CA GLU A 167 -5.52 -4.20 46.82
C GLU A 167 -4.07 -4.66 47.03
N TRP A 168 -3.48 -5.24 46.00
CA TRP A 168 -2.04 -5.46 45.98
C TRP A 168 -1.39 -4.08 45.90
N GLY A 169 -0.57 -3.77 46.91
CA GLY A 169 0.03 -2.46 47.15
C GLY A 169 0.86 -1.90 46.00
#